data_AF-A0A9W6WDM9-F1
#
_entry.id   AF-A0A9W6WDM9-F1
#
_cell.length_a   1.000
_cell.length_b   1.000
_cell.length_c   1.000
_cell.angle_alpha   90.00
_cell.angle_beta   90.00
_cell.angle_gamma   90.00
#
_symmetry.space_group_name_H-M   'P 1'
#
loop_
_entity.id
_entity.type
_entity.pdbx_description
1 polymer ?
#
loop_
_entity_poly.entity_id
_entity_poly.type
_entity_poly.pdbx_seq_one_letter_code
_entity_poly.pdbx_strand_id
1 'polypeptide(L)'
;MISLENSAGLKVKITTNNNATIIGIIHSYNPTHGIISITDPYDSKKPTSTTLQIVKTSFISDITFVNKQETQTALNEKEKENEKSSLPTTTATTTATNVLEINKKFENMLNKPSYVSIPAIGSNFQLKLANNQQKFKLNKILNSHPKMSKEGKEIFKELFNLLPQGRSHVVL
;
A
#
# COMPACT_ATOMS: atom_id res chain seq x y z
N MET A 1 23.96 -5.04 0.99
CA MET A 1 23.27 -3.74 1.08
C MET A 1 21.80 -3.96 0.75
N ILE A 2 20.88 -3.54 1.61
CA ILE A 2 19.44 -3.61 1.34
C ILE A 2 19.08 -2.40 0.48
N SER A 3 18.37 -2.61 -0.64
CA SER A 3 17.87 -1.52 -1.48
C SER A 3 16.71 -0.81 -0.76
N LEU A 4 16.76 0.53 -0.69
CA LEU A 4 15.68 1.35 -0.11
C LEU A 4 14.34 1.21 -0.86
N GLU A 5 14.36 0.67 -2.08
CA GLU A 5 13.15 0.42 -2.86
C GLU A 5 12.25 -0.65 -2.21
N ASN A 6 12.85 -1.58 -1.47
CA ASN A 6 12.14 -2.66 -0.77
C ASN A 6 12.04 -2.41 0.75
N SER A 7 12.34 -1.20 1.24
CA SER A 7 12.34 -0.90 2.67
C SER A 7 11.01 -0.34 3.20
N ALA A 8 10.00 -0.18 2.34
CA ALA A 8 8.67 0.27 2.77
C ALA A 8 8.07 -0.71 3.80
N GLY A 9 7.50 -0.17 4.88
CA GLY A 9 6.98 -0.91 6.02
C GLY A 9 8.03 -1.28 7.07
N LEU A 10 9.32 -1.05 6.83
CA LEU A 10 10.36 -1.35 7.82
C LEU A 10 10.47 -0.23 8.86
N LYS A 11 10.60 -0.62 10.12
CA LYS A 11 10.94 0.28 11.21
C LYS A 11 12.43 0.60 11.14
N VAL A 12 12.76 1.88 11.05
CA VAL A 12 14.13 2.36 10.92
C VAL A 12 14.44 3.45 11.93
N LYS A 13 15.72 3.53 12.28
CA LYS A 13 16.32 4.65 12.97
C LYS A 13 17.29 5.30 11.99
N ILE A 14 16.97 6.53 11.61
CA ILE A 14 17.73 7.35 10.68
C ILE A 14 18.55 8.34 11.50
N THR A 15 19.85 8.39 11.25
CA THR A 15 20.76 9.39 11.83
C THR A 15 21.07 10.42 10.76
N THR A 16 20.81 11.69 11.06
CA THR A 16 21.11 12.81 10.15
C THR A 16 22.55 13.29 10.33
N ASN A 17 23.04 14.09 9.37
CA ASN A 17 24.38 14.69 9.42
C ASN A 17 24.60 15.58 10.66
N ASN A 18 23.52 16.09 11.26
CA ASN A 18 23.57 16.90 12.48
C ASN A 18 23.44 16.04 13.76
N ASN A 19 23.63 14.72 13.66
CA ASN A 19 23.42 13.74 14.73
C ASN A 19 21.99 13.69 15.30
N ALA A 20 21.02 14.33 14.66
CA ALA A 20 19.61 14.17 15.03
C ALA A 20 19.10 12.80 14.57
N THR A 21 18.38 12.10 15.44
CA THR A 21 17.86 10.76 15.15
C THR A 21 16.35 10.79 14.95
N ILE A 22 15.88 10.20 13.86
CA ILE A 22 14.47 10.05 13.53
C ILE A 22 14.14 8.56 13.55
N ILE A 23 13.14 8.16 14.35
CA ILE A 23 12.70 6.77 14.44
C ILE A 23 11.28 6.70 13.90
N GLY A 24 11.06 5.82 12.93
CA GLY A 24 9.74 5.65 12.33
C GLY A 24 9.67 4.49 11.37
N ILE A 25 8.54 4.39 10.68
CA ILE A 25 8.30 3.36 9.67
C ILE A 25 8.43 4.03 8.30
N ILE A 26 9.21 3.43 7.40
CA ILE A 26 9.32 3.92 6.03
C ILE A 26 7.98 3.71 5.33
N HIS A 27 7.34 4.80 4.91
CA HIS A 27 6.12 4.73 4.12
C HIS A 27 6.44 4.57 2.63
N SER A 28 7.39 5.35 2.12
CA SER A 28 7.74 5.37 0.69
C SER A 28 9.11 5.99 0.46
N TYR A 29 9.77 5.59 -0.64
CA TYR A 29 11.02 6.17 -1.11
C TYR A 29 10.87 6.61 -2.57
N ASN A 30 11.33 7.83 -2.88
CA ASN A 30 11.43 8.33 -4.24
C ASN A 30 12.91 8.52 -4.62
N PRO A 31 13.49 7.63 -5.45
CA PRO A 31 14.89 7.71 -5.85
C PRO A 31 15.18 8.91 -6.75
N THR A 32 14.21 9.34 -7.56
CA THR A 32 14.37 10.47 -8.50
C THR A 32 14.65 11.79 -7.77
N HIS A 33 14.02 11.98 -6.61
CA HIS A 33 14.19 13.19 -5.81
C HIS A 33 15.06 12.98 -4.56
N GLY A 34 15.48 11.74 -4.28
CA GLY A 34 16.22 11.41 -3.07
C GLY A 34 15.42 11.75 -1.80
N ILE A 35 14.16 11.34 -1.75
CA ILE A 35 13.25 11.67 -0.63
C ILE A 35 12.70 10.38 -0.02
N ILE A 36 12.72 10.30 1.31
CA ILE A 36 12.09 9.24 2.10
C ILE A 36 10.94 9.86 2.91
N SER A 37 9.79 9.21 2.86
CA SER A 37 8.65 9.54 3.73
C SER A 37 8.59 8.54 4.88
N ILE A 38 8.48 9.06 6.10
CA ILE A 38 8.51 8.31 7.35
C ILE A 38 7.25 8.65 8.14
N THR A 39 6.62 7.64 8.72
CA THR A 39 5.51 7.82 9.66
C THR A 39 5.95 7.47 11.07
N ASP A 40 5.30 8.09 12.05
CA ASP A 40 5.53 7.76 13.45
C ASP A 40 5.32 6.25 13.70
N PRO A 41 6.13 5.63 14.57
CA PRO A 41 5.91 4.24 14.95
C PRO A 41 4.58 4.15 15.71
N TYR A 42 3.69 3.26 15.26
CA TYR A 42 2.39 3.06 15.89
C TYR A 42 2.57 2.67 17.36
N ASP A 43 2.17 3.55 18.27
CA ASP A 43 2.20 3.29 19.70
C ASP A 43 0.77 2.93 20.15
N SER A 44 0.53 1.65 20.43
CA SER A 44 -0.80 1.11 20.75
C SER A 44 -1.46 1.72 21.99
N LYS A 45 -0.73 2.54 22.75
CA LYS A 45 -1.17 3.21 23.97
C LYS A 45 -1.67 4.64 23.74
N LYS A 46 -1.48 5.25 22.57
CA LYS A 46 -1.97 6.60 22.27
C LYS A 46 -2.47 6.68 20.82
N PRO A 47 -3.73 7.10 20.58
CA PRO A 47 -4.20 7.40 19.23
C PRO A 47 -3.51 8.69 18.77
N THR A 48 -2.30 8.54 18.24
CA THR A 48 -1.51 9.63 17.70
C THR A 48 -1.89 9.78 16.23
N SER A 49 -2.31 10.99 15.85
CA SER A 49 -2.50 11.35 14.45
C SER A 49 -1.22 10.97 13.70
N THR A 50 -1.34 10.19 12.63
CA THR A 50 -0.20 9.72 11.85
C THR A 50 0.50 10.95 11.24
N THR A 51 1.59 11.41 11.85
CA THR A 51 2.34 12.52 11.25
C THR A 51 3.27 11.94 10.19
N LEU A 52 3.21 12.52 8.99
CA LEU A 52 4.07 12.16 7.88
C LEU A 52 5.25 13.12 7.86
N GLN A 53 6.44 12.59 8.06
CA GLN A 53 7.70 13.33 7.99
C GLN A 53 8.40 13.03 6.67
N ILE A 54 8.89 14.08 6.01
CA ILE A 54 9.59 13.98 4.74
C ILE A 54 11.05 14.33 4.96
N VAL A 55 11.96 13.41 4.63
CA VAL A 55 13.40 13.55 4.83
C VAL A 55 14.12 13.41 3.50
N LYS A 56 15.00 14.37 3.17
CA LYS A 56 15.89 14.24 2.00
C LYS A 56 17.05 13.31 2.36
N THR A 57 17.41 12.41 1.45
CA THR A 57 18.52 11.46 1.61
C THR A 57 19.86 12.15 1.78
N SER A 58 20.03 13.36 1.24
CA SER A 58 21.25 14.17 1.41
C SER A 58 21.56 14.54 2.86
N PHE A 59 20.54 14.55 3.74
CA PHE A 59 20.72 14.84 5.16
C PHE A 59 20.93 13.59 6.01
N ILE A 60 20.87 12.41 5.39
CA ILE A 60 20.96 11.13 6.09
C ILE A 60 22.41 10.69 6.08
N SER A 61 22.96 10.51 7.27
CA SER A 61 24.29 9.93 7.46
C SER A 61 24.22 8.41 7.52
N ASP A 62 23.21 7.85 8.21
CA ASP A 62 23.08 6.41 8.40
C ASP A 62 21.62 5.97 8.59
N ILE A 63 21.31 4.74 8.19
CA ILE A 63 20.00 4.11 8.35
C ILE A 63 20.18 2.74 8.99
N THR A 64 19.67 2.60 10.21
CA THR A 64 19.67 1.33 10.94
C THR A 64 18.26 0.75 11.00
N PHE A 65 18.11 -0.52 10.65
CA PHE A 65 16.83 -1.20 10.77
C PHE A 65 16.60 -1.61 12.22
N VAL A 66 15.48 -1.16 12.79
CA VAL A 66 15.03 -1.58 14.11
C VAL A 66 14.21 -2.86 13.90
N ASN A 67 14.88 -3.92 13.48
CA ASN A 67 14.21 -5.16 13.16
C ASN A 67 13.80 -5.90 14.44
N LYS A 68 12.55 -6.38 14.48
CA LYS A 68 12.19 -7.64 15.13
C LYS A 68 12.19 -8.69 14.02
N GLN A 69 13.33 -9.31 13.75
CA GLN A 69 13.35 -10.63 13.12
C GLN A 69 14.24 -11.53 13.95
N GLU A 70 13.59 -12.38 14.75
CA GLU A 70 13.65 -13.79 14.41
C GLU A 70 13.10 -13.95 12.99
N THR A 71 13.95 -14.13 11.99
CA THR A 71 13.72 -15.12 10.93
C THR A 71 14.97 -15.33 10.09
N GLN A 72 15.21 -16.60 9.78
CA GLN A 72 16.15 -17.17 8.80
C GLN A 72 17.51 -17.67 9.31
N THR A 73 17.46 -18.60 10.28
CA THR A 73 18.18 -19.87 10.12
C THR A 73 17.20 -20.87 9.54
N ALA A 74 17.21 -21.07 8.22
CA ALA A 74 16.46 -22.11 7.54
C ALA A 74 17.29 -22.69 6.39
N LEU A 75 18.35 -23.40 6.77
CA LEU A 75 18.93 -24.50 6.00
C LEU A 75 19.28 -25.60 7.01
N ASN A 76 18.64 -26.76 6.84
CA ASN A 76 18.78 -28.02 7.57
C ASN A 76 18.23 -27.96 9.02
N GLU A 77 17.37 -28.85 9.52
CA GLU A 77 17.14 -30.26 9.23
C GLU A 77 15.65 -30.63 9.38
N LYS A 78 15.30 -31.78 8.79
CA LYS A 78 14.01 -32.44 8.93
C LYS A 78 13.78 -32.95 10.37
N GLU A 79 12.49 -33.10 10.66
CA GLU A 79 11.83 -34.16 11.44
C GLU A 79 11.04 -33.75 12.70
N LYS A 80 9.79 -34.23 12.66
CA LYS A 80 8.84 -34.57 13.73
C LYS A 80 7.84 -33.53 14.25
N GLU A 81 6.66 -33.67 13.66
CA GLU A 81 5.38 -34.06 14.29
C GLU A 81 4.67 -33.13 15.30
N ASN A 82 3.40 -32.90 14.94
CA ASN A 82 2.21 -32.76 15.79
C ASN A 82 2.14 -31.57 16.75
N GLU A 83 1.24 -30.62 16.46
CA GLU A 83 -0.13 -30.68 17.01
C GLU A 83 -1.05 -29.59 16.42
N LYS A 84 -2.34 -29.94 16.40
CA LYS A 84 -3.51 -29.16 15.97
C LYS A 84 -3.60 -27.80 16.70
N SER A 85 -4.16 -26.79 16.03
CA SER A 85 -5.48 -26.24 16.39
C SER A 85 -5.66 -24.76 16.03
N SER A 86 -6.82 -24.51 15.40
CA SER A 86 -7.67 -23.30 15.47
C SER A 86 -7.10 -21.93 15.08
N LEU A 87 -7.42 -21.59 13.83
CA LEU A 87 -8.09 -20.35 13.39
C LEU A 87 -8.85 -19.59 14.52
N PRO A 88 -8.73 -18.25 14.60
CA PRO A 88 -9.80 -17.44 15.14
C PRO A 88 -10.42 -16.57 14.03
N THR A 89 -11.60 -17.01 13.60
CA THR A 89 -12.69 -16.13 13.21
C THR A 89 -13.09 -15.33 14.46
N THR A 90 -13.13 -14.00 14.40
CA THR A 90 -13.80 -13.23 15.46
C THR A 90 -14.70 -12.17 14.84
N THR A 91 -15.98 -12.42 15.11
CA THR A 91 -17.20 -11.70 14.84
C THR A 91 -17.20 -10.25 15.33
N ALA A 92 -17.77 -9.38 14.52
CA ALA A 92 -18.25 -8.07 14.90
C ALA A 92 -19.33 -8.16 15.99
N THR A 93 -19.15 -7.47 17.13
CA THR A 93 -20.24 -6.93 17.97
C THR A 93 -19.64 -5.94 18.99
N THR A 94 -19.40 -4.68 18.59
CA THR A 94 -19.15 -3.59 19.56
C THR A 94 -19.49 -2.22 18.95
N THR A 95 -20.71 -2.05 18.48
CA THR A 95 -21.21 -0.80 17.86
C THR A 95 -22.57 -0.44 18.43
N ALA A 96 -22.60 0.36 19.49
CA ALA A 96 -23.76 1.17 19.84
C ALA A 96 -23.42 2.30 20.84
N THR A 97 -22.58 2.04 21.85
CA THR A 97 -22.33 3.02 22.92
C THR A 97 -21.26 4.05 22.59
N ASN A 98 -20.24 3.71 21.80
CA ASN A 98 -19.12 4.63 21.52
C ASN A 98 -19.42 5.69 20.43
N VAL A 99 -20.46 5.49 19.61
CA VAL A 99 -20.82 6.42 18.52
C VAL A 99 -21.55 7.67 19.06
N LEU A 100 -22.26 7.54 20.18
CA LEU A 100 -23.03 8.62 20.79
C LEU A 100 -22.16 9.67 21.49
N GLU A 101 -21.03 9.28 22.08
CA GLU A 101 -20.12 10.22 22.75
C GLU A 101 -19.25 11.02 21.78
N ILE A 102 -18.81 10.39 20.69
CA ILE A 102 -17.94 11.05 19.70
C ILE A 102 -18.70 12.18 19.01
N ASN A 103 -19.99 11.99 18.70
CA ASN A 103 -20.79 13.00 18.00
C ASN A 103 -21.03 14.27 18.81
N LYS A 104 -21.20 14.17 20.14
CA LYS A 104 -21.43 15.34 21.02
C LYS A 104 -20.27 16.34 21.01
N LYS A 105 -19.04 15.88 20.76
CA LYS A 105 -17.85 16.74 20.71
C LYS A 105 -17.82 17.64 19.46
N PHE A 106 -18.53 17.26 18.40
CA PHE A 106 -18.52 17.96 17.12
C PHE A 106 -19.79 18.80 16.86
N GLU A 107 -20.80 18.74 17.74
CA GLU A 107 -22.06 19.48 17.56
C GLU A 107 -21.87 21.00 17.50
N ASN A 108 -20.86 21.54 18.19
CA ASN A 108 -20.60 22.98 18.28
C ASN A 108 -19.41 23.46 17.44
N MET A 109 -18.83 22.62 16.57
CA MET A 109 -17.70 23.02 15.73
C MET A 109 -18.18 23.57 14.38
N LEU A 110 -17.61 24.70 13.93
CA LEU A 110 -17.92 25.30 12.62
C LEU A 110 -17.67 24.31 11.47
N ASN A 111 -16.64 23.47 11.60
CA ASN A 111 -16.30 22.41 10.66
C ASN A 111 -16.63 21.05 11.26
N LYS A 112 -17.84 20.56 11.01
CA LYS A 112 -18.29 19.24 11.46
C LYS A 112 -17.79 18.15 10.49
N PRO A 113 -17.23 17.03 10.98
CA PRO A 113 -16.90 15.90 10.12
C PRO A 113 -18.19 15.35 9.50
N SER A 114 -18.20 15.23 8.17
CA SER A 114 -19.31 14.56 7.45
C SER A 114 -19.01 13.08 7.35
N TYR A 115 -19.96 12.25 7.76
CA TYR A 115 -19.90 10.82 7.50
C TYR A 115 -19.96 10.57 5.99
N VAL A 116 -18.95 9.90 5.44
CA VAL A 116 -18.96 9.42 4.06
C VAL A 116 -19.25 7.92 4.11
N SER A 117 -20.29 7.49 3.41
CA SER A 117 -20.67 6.09 3.39
C SER A 117 -19.57 5.24 2.73
N ILE A 118 -19.25 4.09 3.33
CA ILE A 118 -18.26 3.14 2.80
C ILE A 118 -18.58 2.73 1.34
N PRO A 119 -19.85 2.52 0.94
CA PRO A 119 -20.20 2.26 -0.47
C PRO A 119 -19.81 3.39 -1.43
N ALA A 120 -19.87 4.65 -1.00
CA ALA A 120 -19.50 5.81 -1.83
C ALA A 120 -17.99 5.92 -2.07
N ILE A 121 -17.17 5.37 -1.15
CA ILE A 121 -15.72 5.29 -1.30
C ILE A 121 -15.34 4.15 -2.26
N GLY A 122 -16.02 3.00 -2.16
CA GLY A 122 -15.71 1.80 -2.95
C GLY A 122 -16.01 1.92 -4.45
N SER A 123 -17.07 2.62 -4.84
CA SER A 123 -17.49 2.74 -6.24
C SER A 123 -16.45 3.42 -7.14
N ASN A 124 -15.81 4.48 -6.64
CA ASN A 124 -14.75 5.20 -7.35
C ASN A 124 -13.47 4.36 -7.50
N PHE A 125 -13.22 3.44 -6.57
CA PHE A 125 -12.05 2.56 -6.61
C PHE A 125 -12.24 1.43 -7.64
N GLN A 126 -13.44 0.85 -7.69
CA GLN A 126 -13.76 -0.24 -8.62
C GLN A 126 -13.68 0.21 -10.09
N LEU A 127 -14.18 1.40 -10.42
CA LEU A 127 -14.10 1.95 -11.79
C LEU A 127 -12.65 2.16 -12.24
N LYS A 128 -11.77 2.67 -11.37
CA LYS A 128 -10.34 2.84 -11.67
C LYS A 128 -9.65 1.50 -11.88
N LEU A 129 -10.02 0.47 -11.12
CA LEU A 129 -9.43 -0.86 -11.24
C LEU A 129 -9.76 -1.54 -12.57
N ALA A 130 -11.03 -1.49 -13.00
CA ALA A 130 -11.47 -2.05 -14.29
C ALA A 130 -10.74 -1.40 -15.48
N ASN A 131 -10.61 -0.08 -15.48
CA ASN A 131 -9.88 0.66 -16.51
C ASN A 131 -8.39 0.29 -16.54
N ASN A 132 -7.76 0.07 -15.39
CA ASN A 132 -6.36 -0.35 -15.31
C ASN A 132 -6.15 -1.79 -15.81
N GLN A 133 -7.09 -2.69 -15.54
CA GLN A 133 -7.02 -4.08 -16.05
C GLN A 133 -7.12 -4.13 -17.58
N GLN A 134 -7.99 -3.31 -18.18
CA GLN A 134 -8.08 -3.23 -19.63
C GLN A 134 -6.80 -2.69 -20.27
N LYS A 135 -6.25 -1.59 -19.72
CA LYS A 135 -4.97 -1.02 -20.20
C LYS A 135 -3.83 -2.03 -20.10
N PHE A 136 -3.79 -2.80 -19.02
CA PHE A 136 -2.81 -3.86 -18.85
C PHE A 136 -2.95 -4.96 -19.93
N LYS A 137 -4.18 -5.42 -20.22
CA LYS A 137 -4.44 -6.40 -21.27
C LYS A 137 -4.05 -5.89 -22.66
N LEU A 138 -4.41 -4.65 -22.98
CA LEU A 138 -4.04 -3.98 -24.24
C LEU A 138 -2.52 -3.93 -24.41
N ASN A 139 -1.81 -3.44 -23.40
CA ASN A 139 -0.35 -3.34 -23.43
C ASN A 139 0.32 -4.72 -23.55
N LYS A 140 -0.22 -5.75 -22.90
CA LYS A 140 0.28 -7.11 -23.01
C LYS A 140 0.22 -7.62 -24.47
N ILE A 141 -0.90 -7.39 -25.17
CA ILE A 141 -1.08 -7.82 -26.57
C ILE A 141 -0.21 -6.99 -27.52
N LEU A 142 -0.14 -5.67 -27.32
CA LEU A 142 0.72 -4.80 -28.13
C LEU A 142 2.21 -5.16 -28.00
N ASN A 143 2.64 -5.58 -26.81
CA ASN A 143 4.01 -5.99 -26.55
C ASN A 143 4.32 -7.41 -27.05
N SER A 144 3.32 -8.30 -27.17
CA SER A 144 3.51 -9.63 -27.77
C SER A 144 3.65 -9.61 -29.29
N HIS A 145 3.29 -8.49 -29.95
CA HIS A 145 3.44 -8.30 -31.40
C HIS A 145 4.42 -7.15 -31.72
N PRO A 146 5.74 -7.35 -31.49
CA PRO A 146 6.73 -6.28 -31.66
C PRO A 146 6.91 -5.84 -33.12
N LYS A 147 6.54 -6.70 -34.08
CA LYS A 147 6.62 -6.44 -35.53
C LYS A 147 5.49 -5.55 -36.06
N MET A 148 4.53 -5.14 -35.23
CA MET A 148 3.40 -4.32 -35.66
C MET A 148 3.85 -2.87 -35.89
N SER A 149 3.45 -2.29 -37.03
CA SER A 149 3.77 -0.89 -37.36
C SER A 149 3.12 0.08 -36.37
N LYS A 150 3.61 1.33 -36.35
CA LYS A 150 3.04 2.37 -35.49
C LYS A 150 1.58 2.66 -35.84
N GLU A 151 1.22 2.73 -37.14
CA GLU A 151 -0.18 2.89 -37.54
C GLU A 151 -1.02 1.68 -37.12
N GLY A 152 -0.49 0.45 -37.27
CA GLY A 152 -1.16 -0.77 -36.85
C GLY A 152 -1.45 -0.81 -35.35
N LYS A 153 -0.56 -0.24 -34.52
CA LYS A 153 -0.77 -0.11 -33.07
C LYS A 153 -1.90 0.86 -32.73
N GLU A 154 -2.02 1.98 -33.43
CA GLU A 154 -3.11 2.93 -33.18
C GLU A 154 -4.46 2.36 -33.63
N ILE A 155 -4.52 1.76 -34.82
CA ILE A 155 -5.74 1.08 -35.31
C ILE A 155 -6.16 -0.05 -34.35
N PHE A 156 -5.20 -0.85 -33.87
CA PHE A 156 -5.50 -1.91 -32.92
C PHE A 156 -6.04 -1.40 -31.59
N LYS A 157 -5.48 -0.29 -31.06
CA LYS A 157 -6.01 0.33 -29.83
C LYS A 157 -7.44 0.81 -30.02
N GLU A 158 -7.74 1.44 -31.15
CA GLU A 158 -9.08 1.92 -31.48
C GLU A 158 -10.08 0.76 -31.57
N LEU A 159 -9.73 -0.31 -32.30
CA LEU A 159 -10.53 -1.53 -32.40
C LEU A 159 -10.71 -2.23 -31.04
N PHE A 160 -9.67 -2.25 -30.20
CA PHE A 160 -9.72 -2.85 -28.87
C PHE A 160 -10.68 -2.08 -27.93
N ASN A 161 -10.75 -0.76 -28.06
CA ASN A 161 -11.64 0.09 -27.28
C ASN A 161 -13.10 0.02 -27.76
N LEU A 162 -13.33 -0.33 -29.03
CA LEU A 162 -14.67 -0.51 -29.61
C LEU A 162 -15.31 -1.85 -29.21
N LEU A 163 -14.54 -2.81 -28.69
CA LEU A 163 -15.05 -4.08 -28.21
C LEU A 163 -15.68 -3.91 -26.82
N PRO A 164 -16.98 -4.23 -26.63
CA PRO A 164 -17.57 -4.24 -25.30
C PRO A 164 -16.81 -5.24 -24.44
N GLN A 165 -16.34 -4.80 -23.27
CA GLN A 165 -15.51 -5.62 -22.39
C GLN A 165 -16.24 -6.93 -22.08
N GLY A 166 -15.75 -8.07 -22.59
CA GLY A 166 -16.22 -9.39 -22.15
C GLY A 166 -16.88 -10.29 -23.18
N ARG A 167 -16.32 -10.45 -24.38
CA ARG A 167 -16.42 -11.73 -25.12
C ARG A 167 -15.06 -12.21 -25.57
N SER A 168 -14.25 -12.63 -24.60
CA SER A 168 -13.25 -13.66 -24.85
C SER A 168 -14.03 -14.95 -25.09
N HIS A 169 -14.45 -15.20 -26.33
CA HIS A 169 -14.77 -16.57 -26.74
C HIS A 169 -13.46 -17.35 -26.70
N VAL A 170 -13.27 -18.09 -25.61
CA VAL A 170 -12.41 -19.27 -25.60
C VAL A 170 -13.07 -20.23 -26.59
N VAL A 171 -12.46 -20.41 -27.75
CA VAL A 171 -12.70 -21.54 -28.63
C VAL A 171 -11.36 -22.25 -28.75
N LEU A 172 -11.23 -23.31 -27.94
CA LEU A 172 -10.48 -24.52 -28.27
C LEU A 172 -11.45 -25.67 -28.02
#